data_AF-A0A820YNP7-F1
#
_entry.id   AF-A0A820YNP7-F1
#
_cell.length_a   1.000
_cell.length_b   1.000
_cell.length_c   1.000
_cell.angle_alpha   90.00
_cell.angle_beta   90.00
_cell.angle_gamma   90.00
#
_symmetry.space_group_name_H-M   'P 1'
#
loop_
_entity.id
_entity.type
_entity.pdbx_description
1 polymer ?
#
loop_
_entity_poly.entity_id
_entity_poly.type
_entity_poly.pdbx_seq_one_letter_code
_entity_poly.pdbx_strand_id
1 'polypeptide(L)'
;MSNPYHFLSVPAKKAFDVTLSTPIKNFIKATFGDKEDYSASIDGFNSLRAEALLRSNYRDDCSKLFRYYDQLHAIEYKLPITENQIRIYFKWQDALVSGGGLFGGKQKTNGSWKLAYEKACVLFNIGHAYSELALAQNLSIDEQMKAALRYFQLSSGVFSFLKDYVNANSLSDLSVDFEPAVLA
;
A
#
# COMPACT_ATOMS: atom_id res chain seq x y z
N MET A 1 32.83 -11.21 -8.25
CA MET A 1 32.68 -11.93 -6.97
C MET A 1 31.20 -12.00 -6.67
N SER A 2 30.63 -13.19 -6.54
CA SER A 2 29.23 -13.37 -6.15
C SER A 2 29.02 -12.87 -4.72
N ASN A 3 27.92 -12.16 -4.48
CA ASN A 3 27.53 -11.74 -3.13
C ASN A 3 27.28 -13.01 -2.28
N PRO A 4 27.99 -13.23 -1.15
CA PRO A 4 27.81 -14.43 -0.34
C PRO A 4 26.50 -14.44 0.46
N TYR A 5 25.78 -13.30 0.49
CA TYR A 5 24.56 -13.15 1.26
C TYR A 5 23.32 -13.37 0.38
N HIS A 6 22.45 -14.27 0.83
CA HIS A 6 21.13 -14.50 0.25
C HIS A 6 20.07 -13.96 1.22
N PHE A 7 19.58 -12.76 0.93
CA PHE A 7 18.49 -12.15 1.67
C PHE A 7 17.16 -12.35 0.94
N LEU A 8 16.07 -12.35 1.70
CA LEU A 8 14.71 -12.40 1.18
C LEU A 8 14.13 -11.00 1.12
N SER A 9 13.35 -10.72 0.09
CA SER A 9 12.40 -9.61 0.10
C SER A 9 10.97 -10.13 0.12
N VAL A 10 10.09 -9.28 0.65
CA VAL A 10 8.66 -9.54 0.63
C VAL A 10 8.16 -9.18 -0.77
N PRO A 11 7.33 -9.98 -1.46
CA PRO A 11 6.73 -9.57 -2.72
C PRO A 11 5.76 -8.40 -2.53
N ALA A 12 5.53 -7.58 -3.55
CA ALA A 12 4.57 -6.49 -3.47
C ALA A 12 3.12 -6.96 -3.71
N LYS A 13 2.16 -6.32 -3.05
CA LYS A 13 0.75 -6.38 -3.46
C LYS A 13 0.57 -5.62 -4.77
N LYS A 14 -0.34 -6.11 -5.62
CA LYS A 14 -0.70 -5.44 -6.88
C LYS A 14 -2.06 -4.76 -6.76
N ALA A 15 -2.09 -3.45 -6.89
CA ALA A 15 -3.34 -2.70 -6.97
C ALA A 15 -4.00 -2.86 -8.34
N PHE A 16 -5.32 -2.72 -8.35
CA PHE A 16 -6.10 -2.50 -9.57
C PHE A 16 -6.50 -1.01 -9.67
N ASP A 17 -6.85 -0.62 -10.90
CA ASP A 17 -7.33 0.73 -11.18
C ASP A 17 -8.64 1.01 -10.44
N VAL A 18 -8.68 2.16 -9.79
CA VAL A 18 -9.82 2.67 -9.03
C VAL A 18 -9.86 4.18 -9.22
N THR A 19 -10.99 4.70 -9.65
CA THR A 19 -11.21 6.14 -9.80
C THR A 19 -11.71 6.72 -8.48
N LEU A 20 -10.90 7.58 -7.86
CA LEU A 20 -11.23 8.27 -6.61
C LEU A 20 -12.05 9.53 -6.85
N SER A 21 -11.83 10.21 -7.97
CA SER A 21 -12.29 11.58 -8.17
C SER A 21 -13.80 11.71 -8.26
N THR A 22 -14.45 10.92 -9.12
CA THR A 22 -15.90 10.96 -9.35
C THR A 22 -16.74 10.82 -8.07
N PRO A 23 -16.58 9.77 -7.23
CA PRO A 23 -17.40 9.62 -6.04
C PRO A 23 -17.18 10.74 -5.01
N ILE A 24 -15.94 11.25 -4.88
CA ILE A 24 -15.63 12.36 -3.96
C ILE A 24 -16.27 13.67 -4.45
N LYS A 25 -16.13 14.01 -5.74
CA LYS A 25 -16.75 15.20 -6.35
C LYS A 25 -18.26 15.18 -6.19
N ASN A 26 -18.89 14.03 -6.46
CA ASN A 26 -20.34 13.86 -6.33
C ASN A 26 -20.81 14.09 -4.89
N PHE A 27 -20.09 13.54 -3.91
CA PHE A 27 -20.41 13.73 -2.49
C PHE A 27 -20.29 15.18 -2.05
N ILE A 28 -19.20 15.86 -2.42
CA ILE A 28 -18.97 17.27 -2.07
C ILE A 28 -20.07 18.14 -2.67
N LYS A 29 -20.39 17.95 -3.95
CA LYS A 29 -21.47 18.70 -4.62
C LYS A 29 -22.82 18.46 -3.95
N ALA A 30 -23.14 17.22 -3.60
CA ALA A 30 -24.40 16.89 -2.92
C ALA A 30 -24.49 17.47 -1.50
N THR A 31 -23.36 17.60 -0.80
CA THR A 31 -23.31 18.03 0.61
C THR A 31 -23.20 19.55 0.75
N PHE A 32 -22.41 20.19 -0.10
CA PHE A 32 -22.02 21.61 0.05
C PHE A 32 -22.51 22.50 -1.10
N GLY A 33 -23.05 21.92 -2.17
CA GLY A 33 -23.41 22.64 -3.40
C GLY A 33 -22.17 23.12 -4.17
N ASP A 34 -22.36 24.12 -5.04
CA ASP A 34 -21.31 24.66 -5.92
C ASP A 34 -20.57 25.87 -5.32
N LYS A 35 -20.42 25.93 -3.98
CA LYS A 35 -19.81 27.09 -3.29
C LYS A 35 -18.30 27.18 -3.45
N GLU A 36 -17.62 26.05 -3.45
CA GLU A 36 -16.17 25.94 -3.58
C GLU A 36 -15.81 24.82 -4.56
N ASP A 37 -14.84 25.08 -5.44
CA ASP A 37 -14.35 24.09 -6.41
C ASP A 37 -13.10 23.37 -5.89
N TYR A 38 -13.29 22.11 -5.48
CA TYR A 38 -12.21 21.23 -5.05
C TYR A 38 -11.69 20.31 -6.17
N SER A 39 -12.14 20.50 -7.41
CA SER A 39 -11.90 19.55 -8.49
C SER A 39 -10.42 19.29 -8.73
N ALA A 40 -9.59 20.33 -8.73
CA ALA A 40 -8.14 20.22 -8.92
C ALA A 40 -7.46 19.40 -7.80
N SER A 41 -7.83 19.63 -6.55
CA SER A 41 -7.27 18.87 -5.41
C SER A 41 -7.71 17.40 -5.44
N ILE A 42 -8.95 17.13 -5.83
CA ILE A 42 -9.49 15.77 -5.93
C ILE A 42 -8.84 15.01 -7.09
N ASP A 43 -8.65 15.66 -8.24
CA ASP A 43 -7.95 15.07 -9.37
C ASP A 43 -6.46 14.85 -9.05
N GLY A 44 -5.84 15.77 -8.32
CA GLY A 44 -4.50 15.60 -7.77
C GLY A 44 -4.38 14.38 -6.86
N PHE A 45 -5.38 14.13 -6.00
CA PHE A 45 -5.42 12.93 -5.15
C PHE A 45 -5.56 11.64 -5.98
N ASN A 46 -6.37 11.65 -7.03
CA ASN A 46 -6.51 10.52 -7.95
C ASN A 46 -5.18 10.23 -8.68
N SER A 47 -4.50 11.27 -9.16
CA SER A 47 -3.18 11.14 -9.80
C SER A 47 -2.11 10.65 -8.81
N LEU A 48 -2.13 11.14 -7.57
CA LEU A 48 -1.21 10.68 -6.52
C LEU A 48 -1.34 9.18 -6.26
N ARG A 49 -2.57 8.63 -6.27
CA ARG A 49 -2.79 7.18 -6.20
C ARG A 49 -2.13 6.48 -7.39
N ALA A 50 -2.39 6.93 -8.62
CA ALA A 50 -1.81 6.32 -9.81
C ALA A 50 -0.28 6.34 -9.77
N GLU A 51 0.31 7.47 -9.37
CA GLU A 51 1.76 7.63 -9.20
C GLU A 51 2.34 6.69 -8.15
N ALA A 52 1.69 6.54 -6.99
CA ALA A 52 2.16 5.65 -5.92
C ALA A 52 2.10 4.16 -6.29
N LEU A 53 1.28 3.79 -7.28
CA LEU A 53 1.11 2.42 -7.74
C LEU A 53 1.96 2.09 -8.98
N LEU A 54 2.51 3.12 -9.65
CA LEU A 54 3.46 2.96 -10.75
C LEU A 54 4.84 2.64 -10.19
N ARG A 55 5.30 1.40 -10.41
CA ARG A 55 6.66 0.98 -10.08
C ARG A 55 7.67 1.59 -11.05
N SER A 56 8.65 2.33 -10.53
CA SER A 56 9.78 2.86 -11.30
C SER A 56 11.11 2.31 -10.76
N ASN A 57 11.56 2.80 -9.61
CA ASN A 57 12.74 2.34 -8.90
C ASN A 57 12.49 2.37 -7.39
N TYR A 58 13.19 1.50 -6.65
CA TYR A 58 12.87 1.24 -5.24
C TYR A 58 12.88 2.48 -4.32
N ARG A 59 13.76 3.46 -4.57
CA ARG A 59 13.86 4.67 -3.74
C ARG A 59 12.71 5.63 -4.02
N ASP A 60 12.38 5.82 -5.29
CA ASP A 60 11.28 6.67 -5.74
C ASP A 60 9.92 6.07 -5.32
N ASP A 61 9.78 4.74 -5.43
CA ASP A 61 8.58 4.00 -5.03
C ASP A 61 8.23 4.23 -3.55
N CYS A 62 9.23 4.13 -2.66
CA CYS A 62 9.03 4.34 -1.22
C CYS A 62 8.48 5.74 -0.90
N SER A 63 9.07 6.79 -1.49
CA SER A 63 8.63 8.18 -1.27
C SER A 63 7.19 8.41 -1.74
N LYS A 64 6.82 7.89 -2.92
CA LYS A 64 5.46 8.04 -3.46
C LYS A 64 4.42 7.31 -2.61
N LEU A 65 4.74 6.11 -2.13
CA LEU A 65 3.85 5.34 -1.25
C LEU A 65 3.60 6.08 0.07
N PHE A 66 4.63 6.67 0.69
CA PHE A 66 4.46 7.50 1.89
C PHE A 66 3.60 8.73 1.64
N ARG A 67 3.87 9.48 0.56
CA ARG A 67 3.06 10.66 0.20
C ARG A 67 1.58 10.29 0.02
N TYR A 68 1.31 9.16 -0.63
CA TYR A 68 -0.06 8.68 -0.79
C TYR A 68 -0.69 8.23 0.53
N TYR A 69 0.05 7.50 1.37
CA TYR A 69 -0.40 7.09 2.71
C TYR A 69 -0.75 8.29 3.60
N ASP A 70 0.10 9.32 3.61
CA ASP A 70 -0.13 10.55 4.37
C ASP A 70 -1.40 11.27 3.87
N GLN A 71 -1.59 11.30 2.55
CA GLN A 71 -2.79 11.90 1.97
C GLN A 71 -4.06 11.10 2.33
N LEU A 72 -4.00 9.76 2.37
CA LEU A 72 -5.09 8.91 2.85
C LEU A 72 -5.43 9.22 4.32
N HIS A 73 -4.41 9.41 5.16
CA HIS A 73 -4.60 9.78 6.56
C HIS A 73 -5.23 11.18 6.70
N ALA A 74 -4.79 12.15 5.90
CA ALA A 74 -5.28 13.53 5.96
C ALA A 74 -6.76 13.68 5.55
N ILE A 75 -7.29 12.78 4.71
CA ILE A 75 -8.69 12.82 4.26
C ILE A 75 -9.64 11.97 5.10
N GLU A 76 -9.13 11.03 5.91
CA GLU A 76 -9.93 10.04 6.65
C GLU A 76 -11.02 10.68 7.52
N TYR A 77 -10.73 11.84 8.11
CA TYR A 77 -11.68 12.58 8.95
C TYR A 77 -12.50 13.64 8.19
N LYS A 78 -12.20 13.88 6.91
CA LYS A 78 -12.86 14.90 6.08
C LYS A 78 -13.87 14.29 5.11
N LEU A 79 -13.60 13.07 4.64
CA LEU A 79 -14.37 12.39 3.62
C LEU A 79 -14.84 11.03 4.16
N PRO A 80 -16.16 10.80 4.30
CA PRO A 80 -16.67 9.52 4.77
C PRO A 80 -16.60 8.45 3.66
N ILE A 81 -15.40 7.94 3.42
CA ILE A 81 -15.14 6.84 2.47
C ILE A 81 -15.61 5.52 3.10
N THR A 82 -16.84 5.17 2.75
CA THR A 82 -17.56 3.99 3.24
C THR A 82 -18.47 3.44 2.15
N GLU A 83 -18.99 2.23 2.34
CA GLU A 83 -19.96 1.62 1.43
C GLU A 83 -21.31 2.37 1.34
N ASN A 84 -21.60 3.27 2.28
CA ASN A 84 -22.88 3.97 2.39
C ASN A 84 -22.83 5.45 2.00
N GLN A 85 -21.64 6.06 1.95
CA GLN A 85 -21.47 7.49 1.64
C GLN A 85 -20.59 7.70 0.40
N ILE A 86 -19.27 7.75 0.55
CA ILE A 86 -18.35 7.84 -0.59
C ILE A 86 -17.89 6.43 -0.99
N ARG A 87 -18.62 5.84 -1.94
CA ARG A 87 -18.45 4.44 -2.36
C ARG A 87 -17.25 4.28 -3.29
N ILE A 88 -16.12 3.86 -2.74
CA ILE A 88 -14.90 3.51 -3.48
C ILE A 88 -14.52 2.06 -3.15
N TYR A 89 -14.51 1.18 -4.16
CA TYR A 89 -14.13 -0.22 -3.97
C TYR A 89 -12.65 -0.42 -4.30
N PHE A 90 -11.84 -0.58 -3.25
CA PHE A 90 -10.42 -0.81 -3.37
C PHE A 90 -10.15 -2.29 -3.65
N LYS A 91 -9.45 -2.59 -4.74
CA LYS A 91 -9.18 -3.97 -5.17
C LYS A 91 -7.67 -4.19 -5.29
N TRP A 92 -7.21 -5.27 -4.67
CA TRP A 92 -5.79 -5.63 -4.58
C TRP A 92 -5.60 -7.15 -4.74
N GLN A 93 -4.51 -7.52 -5.38
CA GLN A 93 -4.03 -8.90 -5.45
C GLN A 93 -3.13 -9.17 -4.26
N ASP A 94 -3.30 -10.36 -3.67
CA ASP A 94 -2.45 -10.85 -2.59
C ASP A 94 -1.00 -11.02 -3.07
N ALA A 95 -0.04 -10.63 -2.23
CA ALA A 95 1.38 -10.68 -2.55
C ALA A 95 1.97 -12.09 -2.46
N LEU A 96 1.41 -12.95 -1.61
CA LEU A 96 1.96 -14.27 -1.26
C LEU A 96 1.27 -15.40 -2.01
N VAL A 97 0.05 -15.17 -2.50
CA VAL A 97 -0.64 -16.12 -3.38
C VAL A 97 -0.21 -15.90 -4.82
N SER A 98 1.03 -16.29 -5.13
CA SER A 98 1.47 -16.38 -6.52
C SER A 98 0.83 -17.59 -7.18
N GLY A 99 -0.07 -17.35 -8.12
CA GLY A 99 -0.55 -18.35 -9.06
C GLY A 99 0.59 -18.88 -9.92
N GLY A 100 1.29 -19.88 -9.40
CA GLY A 100 2.48 -20.47 -10.01
C GLY A 100 2.91 -21.82 -9.41
N GLY A 101 2.09 -22.44 -8.56
CA GLY A 101 2.30 -23.86 -8.22
C GLY A 101 2.03 -24.76 -9.43
N LEU A 102 2.65 -25.95 -9.45
CA LEU A 102 2.52 -27.01 -10.49
C LEU A 102 1.08 -27.40 -10.89
N PHE A 103 0.06 -26.92 -10.15
CA PHE A 103 -1.36 -27.18 -10.37
C PHE A 103 -2.21 -25.93 -10.67
N GLY A 104 -1.60 -24.80 -11.07
CA GLY A 104 -2.35 -23.67 -11.64
C GLY A 104 -3.27 -22.93 -10.66
N GLY A 105 -2.80 -22.69 -9.43
CA GLY A 105 -3.54 -21.89 -8.45
C GLY A 105 -3.91 -20.50 -8.99
N LYS A 106 -5.16 -20.07 -8.81
CA LYS A 106 -5.60 -18.73 -9.23
C LYS A 106 -5.01 -17.67 -8.30
N GLN A 107 -4.50 -16.58 -8.88
CA GLN A 107 -4.12 -15.37 -8.16
C GLN A 107 -5.30 -14.91 -7.29
N LYS A 108 -5.14 -14.83 -5.97
CA LYS A 108 -6.22 -14.42 -5.08
C LYS A 108 -6.32 -12.89 -5.09
N THR A 109 -7.46 -12.40 -5.54
CA THR A 109 -7.76 -10.97 -5.57
C THR A 109 -8.86 -10.66 -4.58
N ASN A 110 -8.62 -9.69 -3.72
CA ASN A 110 -9.54 -9.29 -2.65
C ASN A 110 -9.87 -7.80 -2.79
N GLY A 111 -10.97 -7.35 -2.17
CA GLY A 111 -11.33 -5.94 -2.18
C GLY A 111 -12.29 -5.54 -1.07
N SER A 112 -12.33 -4.24 -0.78
CA SER A 112 -13.11 -3.67 0.31
C SER A 112 -13.50 -2.22 0.02
N TRP A 113 -14.60 -1.78 0.61
CA TRP A 113 -15.02 -0.37 0.62
C TRP A 113 -14.36 0.46 1.72
N LYS A 114 -13.60 -0.18 2.63
CA LYS A 114 -12.96 0.47 3.76
C LYS A 114 -11.72 1.24 3.31
N LEU A 115 -11.62 2.53 3.63
CA LEU A 115 -10.38 3.30 3.46
C LEU A 115 -9.20 2.67 4.23
N ALA A 116 -9.48 2.07 5.38
CA ALA A 116 -8.50 1.33 6.15
C ALA A 116 -7.88 0.16 5.37
N TYR A 117 -8.64 -0.49 4.47
CA TYR A 117 -8.10 -1.55 3.62
C TYR A 117 -7.09 -1.00 2.59
N GLU A 118 -7.37 0.15 1.97
CA GLU A 118 -6.41 0.82 1.08
C GLU A 118 -5.12 1.19 1.85
N LYS A 119 -5.26 1.81 3.03
CA LYS A 119 -4.13 2.17 3.91
C LYS A 119 -3.28 0.95 4.28
N ALA A 120 -3.92 -0.16 4.64
CA ALA A 120 -3.23 -1.41 4.96
C ALA A 120 -2.45 -1.97 3.75
N CYS A 121 -3.04 -1.93 2.55
CA CYS A 121 -2.36 -2.39 1.33
C CYS A 121 -1.16 -1.50 0.96
N VAL A 122 -1.28 -0.17 1.13
CA VAL A 122 -0.18 0.78 0.90
C VAL A 122 0.93 0.57 1.93
N LEU A 123 0.61 0.38 3.21
CA LEU A 123 1.58 0.05 4.26
C LEU A 123 2.34 -1.25 3.95
N PHE A 124 1.64 -2.27 3.48
CA PHE A 124 2.29 -3.52 3.06
C PHE A 124 3.34 -3.23 1.96
N ASN A 125 2.98 -2.43 0.95
CA ASN A 125 3.91 -2.07 -0.11
C ASN A 125 5.05 -1.15 0.35
N ILE A 126 4.87 -0.34 1.40
CA ILE A 126 5.96 0.38 2.06
C ILE A 126 6.95 -0.61 2.71
N GLY A 127 6.43 -1.62 3.43
CA GLY A 127 7.25 -2.70 4.01
C GLY A 127 8.04 -3.45 2.94
N HIS A 128 7.40 -3.79 1.83
CA HIS A 128 8.05 -4.35 0.64
C HIS A 128 9.16 -3.44 0.11
N ALA A 129 8.88 -2.15 -0.13
CA ALA A 129 9.85 -1.21 -0.69
C ALA A 129 11.11 -1.08 0.19
N TYR A 130 10.96 -1.09 1.52
CA TYR A 130 12.12 -1.16 2.41
C TYR A 130 12.91 -2.47 2.29
N SER A 131 12.24 -3.62 2.14
CA SER A 131 12.95 -4.89 1.94
C SER A 131 13.74 -4.91 0.62
N GLU A 132 13.19 -4.36 -0.47
CA GLU A 132 13.90 -4.21 -1.75
C GLU A 132 15.07 -3.21 -1.66
N LEU A 133 14.88 -2.10 -0.95
CA LEU A 133 15.96 -1.14 -0.69
C LEU A 133 17.13 -1.77 0.06
N ALA A 134 16.84 -2.69 1.00
CA ALA A 134 17.86 -3.45 1.71
C ALA A 134 18.61 -4.40 0.77
N LEU A 135 17.89 -5.12 -0.09
CA LEU A 135 18.50 -6.01 -1.10
C LEU A 135 19.37 -5.28 -2.12
N ALA A 136 19.03 -4.05 -2.45
CA ALA A 136 19.77 -3.24 -3.41
C ALA A 136 21.12 -2.74 -2.89
N GLN A 137 21.44 -2.93 -1.60
CA GLN A 137 22.70 -2.47 -1.01
C GLN A 137 23.88 -3.40 -1.33
N ASN A 138 25.07 -2.82 -1.55
CA ASN A 138 26.30 -3.57 -1.67
C ASN A 138 26.91 -3.86 -0.29
N LEU A 139 26.79 -5.11 0.15
CA LEU A 139 27.21 -5.58 1.47
C LEU A 139 28.74 -5.70 1.63
N SER A 140 29.52 -5.51 0.56
CA SER A 140 30.98 -5.37 0.69
C SER A 140 31.42 -3.99 1.19
N ILE A 141 30.48 -3.04 1.30
CA ILE A 141 30.72 -1.66 1.73
C ILE A 141 30.02 -1.46 3.08
N ASP A 142 30.79 -1.16 4.12
CA ASP A 142 30.31 -1.04 5.51
C ASP A 142 29.11 -0.08 5.65
N GLU A 143 29.17 1.09 5.00
CA GLU A 143 28.05 2.05 5.02
C GLU A 143 26.78 1.52 4.35
N GLN A 144 26.91 0.75 3.27
CA GLN A 144 25.77 0.13 2.60
C GLN A 144 25.25 -1.09 3.37
N MET A 145 26.12 -1.82 4.09
CA MET A 145 25.70 -2.86 5.02
C MET A 145 24.87 -2.28 6.18
N LYS A 146 25.31 -1.16 6.77
CA LYS A 146 24.53 -0.42 7.79
C LYS A 146 23.20 0.07 7.21
N ALA A 147 23.19 0.55 5.98
CA ALA A 147 21.96 0.95 5.30
C ALA A 147 21.01 -0.24 5.10
N ALA A 148 21.51 -1.40 4.67
CA ALA A 148 20.70 -2.61 4.51
C ALA A 148 20.04 -3.03 5.83
N LEU A 149 20.80 -3.04 6.93
CA LEU A 149 20.28 -3.33 8.26
C LEU A 149 19.17 -2.35 8.65
N ARG A 150 19.39 -1.05 8.47
CA ARG A 150 18.37 -0.02 8.76
C ARG A 150 17.10 -0.24 7.94
N TYR A 151 17.23 -0.56 6.65
CA TYR A 151 16.06 -0.82 5.80
C TYR A 151 15.31 -2.08 6.20
N PHE A 152 15.98 -3.17 6.58
CA PHE A 152 15.30 -4.34 7.13
C PHE A 152 14.59 -4.05 8.45
N GLN A 153 15.21 -3.26 9.34
CA GLN A 153 14.56 -2.81 10.58
C GLN A 153 13.31 -1.96 10.31
N LEU A 154 13.38 -1.05 9.33
CA LEU A 154 12.23 -0.26 8.91
C LEU A 154 11.12 -1.12 8.31
N SER A 155 11.47 -2.08 7.44
CA SER A 155 10.53 -3.05 6.87
C SER A 155 9.80 -3.83 7.97
N SER A 156 10.56 -4.40 8.91
CA SER A 156 10.02 -5.11 10.07
C SER A 156 9.12 -4.22 10.95
N GLY A 157 9.53 -2.98 11.22
CA GLY A 157 8.71 -2.02 11.97
C GLY A 157 7.39 -1.69 11.28
N VAL A 158 7.40 -1.53 9.95
CA VAL A 158 6.17 -1.31 9.16
C VAL A 158 5.25 -2.52 9.23
N PHE A 159 5.76 -3.75 9.10
CA PHE A 159 4.93 -4.96 9.20
C PHE A 159 4.38 -5.18 10.60
N SER A 160 5.16 -4.89 11.64
CA SER A 160 4.69 -4.91 13.03
C SER A 160 3.54 -3.92 13.23
N PHE A 161 3.68 -2.68 12.74
CA PHE A 161 2.60 -1.69 12.79
C PHE A 161 1.39 -2.14 11.97
N LEU A 162 1.61 -2.69 10.78
CA LEU A 162 0.54 -3.19 9.90
C LEU A 162 -0.27 -4.29 10.57
N LYS A 163 0.37 -5.21 11.30
CA LYS A 163 -0.31 -6.27 12.07
C LYS A 163 -1.31 -5.68 13.06
N ASP A 164 -0.88 -4.70 13.85
CA ASP A 164 -1.75 -4.03 14.83
C ASP A 164 -2.87 -3.26 14.13
N TYR A 165 -2.55 -2.57 13.03
CA TYR A 165 -3.50 -1.82 12.22
C TYR A 165 -4.58 -2.70 11.59
N VAL A 166 -4.20 -3.85 11.02
CA VAL A 166 -5.10 -4.86 10.43
C VAL A 166 -6.05 -5.40 11.48
N ASN A 167 -5.54 -5.72 12.68
CA ASN A 167 -6.35 -6.21 13.79
C ASN A 167 -7.37 -5.15 14.24
N ALA A 168 -6.90 -3.92 14.47
CA ALA A 168 -7.74 -2.81 14.94
C ALA A 168 -8.87 -2.45 13.95
N ASN A 169 -8.67 -2.70 12.65
CA ASN A 169 -9.65 -2.38 11.59
C ASN A 169 -10.43 -3.61 11.09
N SER A 170 -10.22 -4.78 11.70
CA SER A 170 -10.84 -6.06 11.32
C SER A 170 -10.65 -6.36 9.83
N LEU A 171 -9.38 -6.42 9.40
CA LEU A 171 -8.98 -6.65 8.00
C LEU A 171 -8.32 -8.02 7.79
N SER A 172 -8.10 -8.81 8.85
CA SER A 172 -7.36 -10.09 8.80
C SER A 172 -7.92 -11.07 7.76
N ASP A 173 -9.25 -11.15 7.68
CA ASP A 173 -9.92 -12.15 6.84
C ASP A 173 -10.03 -11.70 5.36
N LEU A 174 -9.62 -10.47 5.06
CA LEU A 174 -9.71 -9.91 3.72
C LEU A 174 -8.59 -10.39 2.81
N SER A 175 -7.44 -10.83 3.34
CA SER A 175 -6.29 -11.21 2.52
C SER A 175 -5.35 -12.14 3.30
N VAL A 176 -4.73 -13.11 2.65
CA VAL A 176 -3.82 -14.07 3.31
C VAL A 176 -2.58 -13.32 3.81
N ASP A 177 -2.10 -12.39 3.01
CA ASP A 177 -1.00 -11.48 3.39
C ASP A 177 -1.33 -10.49 4.51
N PHE A 178 -2.54 -10.52 5.08
CA PHE A 178 -2.93 -9.79 6.30
C PHE A 178 -3.15 -10.70 7.51
N GLU A 179 -2.98 -12.02 7.37
CA GLU A 179 -3.08 -12.92 8.52
C GLU A 179 -2.01 -12.56 9.57
N PRO A 180 -2.35 -12.48 10.87
CA PRO A 180 -1.40 -12.06 11.89
C PRO A 180 -0.14 -12.94 11.99
N ALA A 181 -0.24 -14.21 11.59
CA ALA A 181 0.88 -15.15 11.54
C ALA A 181 1.81 -14.88 10.35
N VAL A 182 1.30 -14.27 9.28
CA VAL A 182 2.07 -13.89 8.08
C VAL A 182 2.81 -12.57 8.30
N LEU A 183 2.22 -11.65 9.07
CA LEU A 183 2.81 -10.35 9.41
C LEU A 183 3.72 -10.38 10.65
N ALA A 184 3.86 -11.54 11.31
CA ALA A 184 4.65 -11.71 12.54
C ALA A 184 6.14 -11.95 12.29
#